data_AF-A0A399SV58-F1
#
_entry.id   AF-A0A399SV58-F1
#
_cell.length_a   1.000
_cell.length_b   1.000
_cell.length_c   1.000
_cell.angle_alpha   90.00
_cell.angle_beta   90.00
_cell.angle_gamma   90.00
#
_symmetry.space_group_name_H-M   'P 1'
#
loop_
_entity.id
_entity.type
_entity.pdbx_description
1 polymer ?
#
loop_
_entity_poly.entity_id
_entity_poly.type
_entity_poly.pdbx_seq_one_letter_code
_entity_poly.pdbx_strand_id
1 'polypeptide(L)'
;MDEMKNNASKLSEIKKENPFGTPEQYFDDFSARLHTRMAAEAQSSAPQKPRIFQLLKPALGLAASFAVVVMLVYVPLRLFMPKELNQVAQVTDTSDAGFLNIIEKIDEESFVALLNDTESEDDFTNDELALYVSANFSDYELYENLTNK
;
A
#
# COMPACT_ATOMS: atom_id res chain seq x y z
N MET A 1 -64.00 43.83 19.83
CA MET A 1 -64.75 43.90 18.55
C MET A 1 -63.93 44.49 17.39
N ASP A 2 -62.89 45.29 17.64
CA ASP A 2 -62.14 45.98 16.58
C ASP A 2 -61.17 45.09 15.78
N GLU A 3 -60.66 44.01 16.35
CA GLU A 3 -59.76 43.10 15.63
C GLU A 3 -60.45 42.32 14.50
N MET A 4 -61.72 41.94 14.67
CA MET A 4 -62.49 41.24 13.64
C MET A 4 -62.77 42.13 12.42
N LYS A 5 -63.03 43.44 12.64
CA LYS A 5 -63.24 44.42 11.57
C LYS A 5 -61.96 44.67 10.76
N ASN A 6 -60.82 44.78 11.43
CA ASN A 6 -59.53 44.98 10.76
C ASN A 6 -59.10 43.77 9.91
N ASN A 7 -59.31 42.55 10.40
CA ASN A 7 -58.99 41.33 9.65
C ASN A 7 -59.92 41.12 8.45
N ALA A 8 -61.20 41.48 8.55
CA ALA A 8 -62.15 41.42 7.44
C ALA A 8 -61.78 42.39 6.29
N SER A 9 -61.27 43.58 6.61
CA SER A 9 -60.78 44.54 5.61
C SER A 9 -59.60 43.95 4.82
N LYS A 10 -58.62 43.36 5.52
CA LYS A 10 -57.42 42.75 4.88
C LYS A 10 -57.76 41.57 3.98
N LEU A 11 -58.75 40.75 4.35
CA LEU A 11 -59.19 39.62 3.53
C LEU A 11 -59.94 40.08 2.26
N SER A 12 -60.59 41.25 2.30
CA SER A 12 -61.29 41.81 1.14
C SER A 12 -60.35 42.41 0.09
N GLU A 13 -59.12 42.76 0.48
CA GLU A 13 -58.06 43.25 -0.42
C GLU A 13 -57.38 42.12 -1.21
N ILE A 14 -57.54 40.86 -0.77
CA ILE A 14 -56.98 39.69 -1.48
C ILE A 14 -57.87 39.39 -2.69
N LYS A 15 -57.25 39.37 -3.87
CA LYS A 15 -57.92 39.03 -5.13
C LYS A 15 -58.51 37.62 -5.03
N LYS A 16 -59.79 37.46 -5.37
CA LYS A 16 -60.50 36.16 -5.41
C LYS A 16 -60.07 35.30 -6.60
N GLU A 17 -58.78 35.18 -6.84
CA GLU A 17 -58.22 34.25 -7.80
C GLU A 17 -57.70 33.02 -7.06
N ASN A 18 -57.67 31.86 -7.73
CA ASN A 18 -57.13 30.65 -7.12
C ASN A 18 -55.59 30.73 -7.12
N PRO A 19 -54.92 30.88 -5.96
CA PRO A 19 -53.47 30.98 -5.91
C PRO A 19 -52.77 29.64 -6.15
N PHE A 20 -53.52 28.53 -6.18
CA PHE A 20 -53.02 27.17 -6.41
C PHE A 20 -53.22 26.70 -7.86
N GLY A 21 -53.25 27.64 -8.81
CA GLY A 21 -53.30 27.33 -10.23
C GLY A 21 -51.93 26.93 -10.79
N THR A 22 -51.93 26.07 -11.82
CA THR A 22 -50.73 25.88 -12.64
C THR A 22 -50.65 26.99 -13.68
N PRO A 23 -49.44 27.37 -14.15
CA PRO A 23 -49.29 28.28 -15.27
C PRO A 23 -50.02 27.78 -16.51
N GLU A 24 -50.44 28.70 -17.38
CA GLU A 24 -51.00 28.37 -18.68
C GLU A 24 -49.99 27.51 -19.47
N GLN A 25 -50.48 26.47 -20.17
CA GLN A 25 -49.66 25.51 -20.94
C GLN A 25 -48.63 24.71 -20.11
N TYR A 26 -48.73 24.68 -18.77
CA TYR A 26 -47.78 23.95 -17.92
C TYR A 26 -47.61 22.48 -18.32
N PHE A 27 -48.72 21.81 -18.63
CA PHE A 27 -48.71 20.39 -19.02
C PHE A 27 -48.35 20.17 -20.49
N ASP A 28 -48.67 21.13 -21.37
CA ASP A 28 -48.39 21.05 -22.80
C ASP A 28 -46.87 21.10 -23.07
N ASP A 29 -46.16 22.00 -22.39
CA ASP A 29 -44.71 22.19 -22.53
C ASP A 29 -43.86 21.32 -21.58
N PHE A 30 -44.50 20.55 -20.70
CA PHE A 30 -43.81 19.75 -19.69
C PHE A 30 -42.82 18.76 -20.31
N SER A 31 -43.25 18.01 -21.33
CA SER A 31 -42.43 17.01 -22.01
C SER A 31 -41.20 17.64 -22.67
N ALA A 32 -41.37 18.78 -23.34
CA ALA A 32 -40.27 19.51 -23.98
C ALA A 32 -39.24 19.99 -22.93
N ARG A 33 -39.70 20.52 -21.80
CA ARG A 33 -38.85 20.95 -20.68
C ARG A 33 -38.10 19.80 -20.03
N LEU A 34 -38.77 18.67 -19.86
CA LEU A 34 -38.18 17.45 -19.29
C LEU A 34 -37.07 16.92 -20.20
N HIS A 35 -37.33 16.78 -21.50
CA HIS A 35 -36.32 16.35 -22.47
C HIS A 35 -35.11 17.29 -22.53
N THR A 36 -35.36 18.60 -22.50
CA THR A 36 -34.27 19.61 -22.48
C THR A 36 -33.40 19.46 -21.23
N ARG A 37 -33.99 19.25 -20.04
CA ARG A 37 -33.23 18.99 -18.81
C ARG A 37 -32.44 17.69 -18.88
N MET A 38 -33.06 16.60 -19.32
CA MET A 38 -32.36 15.31 -19.43
C MET A 38 -31.17 15.38 -20.39
N ALA A 39 -31.32 16.08 -21.53
CA ALA A 39 -30.22 16.28 -22.48
C ALA A 39 -29.09 17.14 -21.88
N ALA A 40 -29.43 18.20 -21.14
CA ALA A 40 -28.45 19.05 -20.47
C ALA A 40 -27.71 18.30 -19.35
N GLU A 41 -28.40 17.49 -18.56
CA GLU A 41 -27.82 16.65 -17.51
C GLU A 41 -26.95 15.51 -18.06
N ALA A 42 -27.37 14.90 -19.17
CA ALA A 42 -26.56 13.91 -19.87
C ALA A 42 -25.25 14.51 -20.42
N GLN A 43 -25.27 15.78 -20.86
CA GLN A 43 -24.09 16.48 -21.36
C GLN A 43 -23.17 17.02 -20.25
N SER A 44 -23.73 17.45 -19.11
CA SER A 44 -22.95 17.92 -17.95
C SER A 44 -22.29 16.80 -17.15
N SER A 45 -22.75 15.56 -17.34
CA SER A 45 -22.18 14.34 -16.77
C SER A 45 -21.03 13.76 -17.60
N ALA A 46 -20.59 14.44 -18.67
CA ALA A 46 -19.41 14.02 -19.41
C ALA A 46 -18.24 13.82 -18.43
N PRO A 47 -17.59 12.63 -18.42
CA PRO A 47 -16.53 12.34 -17.47
C PRO A 47 -15.42 13.36 -17.67
N GLN A 48 -15.31 14.32 -16.76
CA GLN A 48 -14.19 15.23 -16.68
C GLN A 48 -12.94 14.36 -16.57
N LYS A 49 -12.18 14.25 -17.66
CA LYS A 49 -10.98 13.42 -17.76
C LYS A 49 -10.15 13.66 -16.51
N PRO A 50 -9.85 12.63 -15.68
CA PRO A 50 -9.15 12.83 -14.43
C PRO A 50 -7.82 13.51 -14.77
N ARG A 51 -7.63 14.71 -14.24
CA ARG A 51 -6.36 15.43 -14.43
C ARG A 51 -5.30 14.60 -13.72
N ILE A 52 -4.35 14.07 -14.48
CA ILE A 52 -3.27 13.20 -14.02
C ILE A 52 -2.56 13.81 -12.79
N PHE A 53 -2.43 15.14 -12.77
CA PHE A 53 -1.88 15.92 -11.65
C PHE A 53 -2.68 15.86 -10.34
N GLN A 54 -3.96 15.45 -10.35
CA GLN A 54 -4.76 15.24 -9.13
C GLN A 54 -4.45 13.88 -8.48
N LEU A 55 -3.98 12.90 -9.25
CA LEU A 55 -3.55 11.58 -8.75
C LEU A 55 -2.11 11.58 -8.24
N LEU A 56 -1.24 12.46 -8.77
CA LEU A 56 0.14 12.61 -8.28
C LEU A 56 0.23 13.34 -6.93
N LYS A 57 -0.75 14.19 -6.59
CA LYS A 57 -0.79 14.95 -5.32
C LYS A 57 -0.67 14.06 -4.08
N PRO A 58 -1.45 12.97 -3.92
CA PRO A 58 -1.31 12.09 -2.76
C PRO A 58 -0.03 11.24 -2.79
N ALA A 59 0.42 10.79 -3.97
CA ALA A 59 1.63 9.98 -4.10
C ALA A 59 2.91 10.76 -3.69
N LEU A 60 2.91 12.08 -3.89
CA LEU A 60 4.02 12.95 -3.49
C LEU A 60 4.22 13.00 -1.97
N GLY A 61 3.13 12.93 -1.19
CA GLY A 61 3.20 12.88 0.27
C GLY A 61 3.80 11.57 0.80
N LEU A 62 3.51 10.45 0.13
CA LEU A 62 4.06 9.14 0.47
C LEU A 62 5.55 9.02 0.12
N ALA A 63 5.97 9.56 -1.04
CA ALA A 63 7.38 9.62 -1.38
C ALA A 63 8.16 10.52 -0.39
N ALA A 64 7.56 11.65 0.04
CA ALA A 64 8.17 12.54 1.01
C ALA A 64 8.34 11.89 2.39
N SER A 65 7.38 11.10 2.87
CA SER A 65 7.53 10.39 4.15
C SER A 65 8.65 9.36 4.10
N PHE A 66 8.75 8.61 3.00
CA PHE A 66 9.84 7.64 2.80
C PHE A 66 11.20 8.34 2.71
N ALA A 67 11.27 9.46 1.99
CA ALA A 67 12.49 10.27 1.90
C ALA A 67 12.92 10.82 3.26
N VAL A 68 11.99 11.25 4.12
CA VAL A 68 12.30 11.71 5.48
C VAL A 68 12.86 10.57 6.33
N VAL A 69 12.27 9.38 6.27
CA VAL A 69 12.78 8.20 7.01
C VAL A 69 14.19 7.84 6.54
N VAL A 70 14.40 7.76 5.23
CA VAL A 70 15.74 7.50 4.64
C VAL A 70 16.71 8.60 5.04
N MET A 71 16.31 9.87 5.03
CA MET A 71 17.15 10.99 5.45
C MET A 71 17.53 10.90 6.92
N LEU A 72 16.61 10.51 7.80
CA LEU A 72 16.84 10.37 9.25
C LEU A 72 17.89 9.30 9.55
N VAL A 73 17.97 8.24 8.73
CA VAL A 73 18.99 7.19 8.87
C VAL A 73 20.27 7.54 8.11
N TYR A 74 20.16 7.97 6.86
CA TYR A 74 21.29 8.20 5.96
C TYR A 74 22.15 9.41 6.35
N VAL A 75 21.54 10.50 6.83
CA VAL A 75 22.28 11.72 7.22
C VAL A 75 23.23 11.48 8.39
N PRO A 76 22.80 10.92 9.54
CA PRO A 76 23.74 10.67 10.63
C PRO A 76 24.79 9.62 10.26
N LEU A 77 24.43 8.56 9.52
CA LEU A 77 25.40 7.58 9.04
C LEU A 77 26.46 8.21 8.13
N ARG A 78 26.08 9.14 7.25
CA ARG A 78 27.03 9.81 6.36
C ARG A 78 27.86 10.88 7.08
N LEU A 79 27.29 11.55 8.08
CA LEU A 79 27.94 12.68 8.75
C LEU A 79 28.90 12.23 9.86
N PHE A 80 28.57 11.16 10.59
CA PHE A 80 29.33 10.70 11.75
C PHE A 80 30.23 9.49 11.50
N MET A 81 30.10 8.81 10.35
CA MET A 81 30.86 7.59 10.07
C MET A 81 32.04 7.88 9.11
N PRO A 82 33.30 7.58 9.50
CA PRO A 82 34.46 7.77 8.63
C PRO A 82 34.36 6.83 7.41
N LYS A 83 34.83 7.29 6.24
CA LYS A 83 34.70 6.64 4.92
C LYS A 83 35.37 5.26 4.77
N GLU A 84 35.90 4.69 5.85
CA GLU A 84 36.64 3.42 5.85
C GLU A 84 35.75 2.17 5.80
N LEU A 85 34.42 2.31 5.79
CA LEU A 85 33.48 1.17 5.78
C LEU A 85 33.10 0.65 4.39
N ASN A 86 33.70 1.17 3.31
CA ASN A 86 33.44 0.67 1.95
C ASN A 86 34.14 -0.67 1.63
N GLN A 87 34.83 -1.29 2.58
CA GLN A 87 35.35 -2.66 2.45
C GLN A 87 34.67 -3.68 3.38
N VAL A 88 33.69 -3.27 4.19
CA VAL A 88 33.00 -4.17 5.14
C VAL A 88 31.48 -4.09 4.98
N ALA A 89 30.99 -4.02 3.72
CA ALA A 89 29.59 -4.30 3.41
C ALA A 89 29.31 -5.82 3.32
N GLN A 90 30.03 -6.62 4.10
CA GLN A 90 29.86 -8.08 4.21
C GLN A 90 29.95 -8.59 5.65
N VAL A 91 29.64 -7.80 6.68
CA VAL A 91 29.47 -8.37 8.03
C VAL A 91 28.39 -7.62 8.79
N THR A 92 27.13 -7.96 8.54
CA THR A 92 26.06 -7.78 9.52
C THR A 92 25.10 -8.96 9.34
N ASP A 93 25.03 -9.80 10.37
CA ASP A 93 24.06 -10.89 10.58
C ASP A 93 24.05 -12.07 9.58
N THR A 94 25.23 -12.57 9.20
CA THR A 94 25.36 -13.78 8.37
C THR A 94 24.96 -15.08 9.11
N SER A 95 24.85 -15.09 10.44
CA SER A 95 24.44 -16.30 11.18
C SER A 95 22.95 -16.61 11.04
N ASP A 96 22.07 -15.63 11.24
CA ASP A 96 20.62 -15.84 11.15
C ASP A 96 20.13 -15.84 9.70
N ALA A 97 20.66 -14.93 8.86
CA ALA A 97 20.33 -14.95 7.44
C ALA A 97 20.88 -16.19 6.72
N GLY A 98 22.04 -16.69 7.15
CA GLY A 98 22.62 -17.95 6.65
C GLY A 98 21.79 -19.15 7.06
N PHE A 99 21.38 -19.22 8.33
CA PHE A 99 20.50 -20.30 8.83
C PHE A 99 19.14 -20.29 8.14
N LEU A 100 18.51 -19.12 7.96
CA LEU A 100 17.25 -18.98 7.24
C LEU A 100 17.39 -19.34 5.75
N ASN A 101 18.52 -19.01 5.11
CA ASN A 101 18.78 -19.39 3.73
C ASN A 101 18.98 -20.90 3.56
N ILE A 102 19.57 -21.56 4.57
CA ILE A 102 19.73 -23.01 4.59
C ILE A 102 18.37 -23.68 4.78
N ILE A 103 17.52 -23.20 5.70
CA ILE A 103 16.16 -23.71 5.89
C ILE A 103 15.31 -23.53 4.63
N GLU A 104 15.39 -22.37 3.98
CA GLU A 104 14.63 -22.08 2.75
C GLU A 104 15.01 -23.01 1.58
N LYS A 105 16.24 -23.53 1.58
CA LYS A 105 16.74 -24.45 0.55
C LYS A 105 16.43 -25.92 0.83
N ILE A 106 15.96 -26.26 2.02
CA ILE A 106 15.59 -27.63 2.37
C ILE A 106 14.14 -27.85 1.91
N ASP A 107 13.94 -28.94 1.15
CA ASP A 107 12.61 -29.38 0.75
C ASP A 107 11.81 -29.90 1.95
N GLU A 108 10.48 -29.73 1.95
CA GLU A 108 9.61 -30.05 3.10
C GLU A 108 9.74 -31.51 3.55
N GLU A 109 9.88 -32.44 2.60
CA GLU A 109 10.06 -33.87 2.88
C GLU A 109 11.39 -34.16 3.61
N SER A 110 12.46 -33.43 3.26
CA SER A 110 13.77 -33.57 3.90
C SER A 110 13.79 -32.95 5.30
N PHE A 111 13.03 -31.87 5.50
CA PHE A 111 12.84 -31.26 6.82
C PHE A 111 12.08 -32.18 7.77
N VAL A 112 11.01 -32.84 7.29
CA VAL A 112 10.25 -33.83 8.07
C VAL A 112 11.10 -35.05 8.39
N ALA A 113 11.94 -35.51 7.45
CA ALA A 113 12.89 -36.59 7.70
C ALA A 113 13.86 -36.23 8.83
N LEU A 114 14.48 -35.03 8.80
CA LEU A 114 15.38 -34.55 9.86
C LEU A 114 14.71 -34.47 11.24
N LEU A 115 13.45 -34.05 11.32
CA LEU A 115 12.70 -34.02 12.58
C LEU A 115 12.39 -35.41 13.11
N ASN A 116 12.06 -36.35 12.22
CA ASN A 116 11.78 -37.74 12.58
C ASN A 116 13.04 -38.56 12.89
N ASP A 117 14.20 -38.18 12.33
CA ASP A 117 15.48 -38.88 12.48
C ASP A 117 16.20 -38.54 13.78
N THR A 118 15.67 -37.61 14.58
CA THR A 118 16.19 -37.29 15.93
C THR A 118 16.10 -38.48 16.92
N GLU A 119 15.50 -39.60 16.53
CA GLU A 119 15.49 -40.85 17.32
C GLU A 119 16.58 -41.86 16.91
N SER A 120 17.36 -41.58 15.86
CA SER A 120 18.51 -42.40 15.44
C SER A 120 19.81 -41.78 15.94
N GLU A 121 20.47 -42.38 16.95
CA GLU A 121 21.89 -42.12 17.19
C GLU A 121 22.73 -42.79 16.08
N ASP A 122 22.68 -42.26 14.85
CA ASP A 122 23.70 -42.57 13.86
C ASP A 122 24.93 -41.70 14.19
N ASP A 123 25.85 -42.28 14.96
CA ASP A 123 27.14 -41.69 15.29
C ASP A 123 27.93 -41.48 13.99
N PHE A 124 27.96 -40.22 13.52
CA PHE A 124 28.73 -39.82 12.36
C PHE A 124 30.22 -40.17 12.57
N THR A 125 30.71 -41.17 11.84
CA THR A 125 32.07 -41.68 12.06
C THR A 125 33.11 -40.70 11.49
N ASN A 126 34.30 -40.67 12.09
CA ASN A 126 35.40 -39.82 11.59
C ASN A 126 35.77 -40.14 10.13
N ASP A 127 35.58 -41.38 9.70
CA ASP A 127 35.87 -41.82 8.33
C ASP A 127 34.84 -41.24 7.34
N GLU A 128 33.58 -41.18 7.76
CA GLU A 128 32.51 -40.56 6.97
C GLU A 128 32.67 -39.04 6.89
N LEU A 129 33.12 -38.41 7.99
CA LEU A 129 33.47 -37.00 8.01
C LEU A 129 34.62 -36.69 7.05
N ALA A 130 35.68 -37.51 7.07
CA ALA A 130 36.81 -37.35 6.15
C ALA A 130 36.39 -37.53 4.68
N LEU A 131 35.48 -38.47 4.42
CA LEU A 131 34.94 -38.70 3.07
C LEU A 131 34.09 -37.52 2.60
N TYR A 132 33.21 -37.00 3.43
CA TYR A 132 32.39 -35.84 3.10
C TYR A 132 33.25 -34.60 2.84
N VAL A 133 34.24 -34.34 3.69
CA VAL A 133 35.12 -33.18 3.56
C VAL A 133 35.94 -33.26 2.27
N SER A 134 36.51 -34.43 1.95
CA SER A 134 37.28 -34.60 0.71
C SER A 134 36.42 -34.58 -0.56
N ALA A 135 35.14 -34.94 -0.48
CA ALA A 135 34.23 -34.89 -1.63
C ALA A 135 33.69 -33.48 -1.91
N ASN A 136 33.56 -32.63 -0.88
CA ASN A 136 32.91 -31.32 -0.98
C ASN A 136 33.87 -30.13 -0.92
N PHE A 137 35.08 -30.30 -0.38
CA PHE A 137 36.07 -29.24 -0.25
C PHE A 137 37.38 -29.62 -0.94
N SER A 138 38.03 -28.62 -1.54
CA SER A 138 39.35 -28.81 -2.14
C SER A 138 40.47 -28.70 -1.09
N ASP A 139 41.58 -29.40 -1.33
CA ASP A 139 42.77 -29.34 -0.45
C ASP A 139 43.26 -27.90 -0.20
N TYR A 140 43.08 -27.02 -1.19
CA TYR A 140 43.44 -25.61 -1.09
C TYR A 140 42.56 -24.87 -0.07
N GLU A 141 41.23 -25.06 -0.13
CA GLU A 141 40.28 -24.43 0.81
C GLU A 141 40.51 -24.93 2.25
N LEU A 142 40.83 -26.22 2.41
CA LEU A 142 41.22 -26.80 3.69
C LEU A 142 42.48 -26.13 4.27
N TYR A 143 43.49 -25.90 3.45
CA TYR A 143 44.74 -25.25 3.86
C TYR A 143 44.54 -23.79 4.26
N GLU A 144 43.73 -23.03 3.51
CA GLU A 144 43.42 -21.63 3.82
C GLU A 144 42.74 -21.52 5.20
N ASN A 145 41.73 -22.36 5.46
CA ASN A 145 41.01 -22.38 6.73
C ASN A 145 41.89 -22.79 7.93
N LEU A 146 42.89 -23.65 7.72
CA LEU A 146 43.85 -24.02 8.76
C LEU A 146 44.86 -22.91 9.08
N THR A 147 45.19 -22.07 8.09
CA THR A 147 46.24 -21.03 8.22
C THR A 147 45.67 -19.70 8.72
N ASN A 148 44.38 -19.43 8.52
CA ASN A 148 43.69 -18.21 8.98
C ASN A 148 43.26 -18.22 10.46
N LYS A 149 43.96 -18.96 11.33
CA LYS A 149 43.68 -19.04 12.77
C LYS A 149 44.68 -18.24 13.61
#